data_AF-A0A9W8Y1V8-F1
#
_entry.id   AF-A0A9W8Y1V8-F1
#
_cell.length_a   1.000
_cell.length_b   1.000
_cell.length_c   1.000
_cell.angle_alpha   90.00
_cell.angle_beta   90.00
_cell.angle_gamma   90.00
#
_symmetry.space_group_name_H-M   'P 1'
#
loop_
_entity.id
_entity.type
_entity.pdbx_description
1 polymer ?
#
loop_
_entity_poly.entity_id
_entity_poly.type
_entity_poly.pdbx_seq_one_letter_code
_entity_poly.pdbx_strand_id
1 'polypeptide(L)'
;MAAALALAFQSSHLQDGMAEFLTMIRGCNLIAGDAAAMTSDSAFHAFREDGHLQTMRSRIGTSQLNCVNREDLDLAAMSLREIEQLNLSDWERTYWDILVRTVDNAYERPVESYTTFVSLYNIPSRWTHDEFQAFIDPNNSVAQILLAHFIAIQAILTPILYLERVGFQGVDAPTAILSWIDGVYRNVPPHLRHYVEWPRQVSRYPFMRFLGQKQVDYFDEDLLLAVYNSGDVGIDGEGGSPDQHLS
;
A
#
# COMPACT_ATOMS: atom_id res chain seq x y z
N MET A 1 0.19 -22.10 -3.79
CA MET A 1 0.12 -20.67 -4.20
C MET A 1 -1.25 -20.05 -3.95
N ALA A 2 -2.36 -20.58 -4.48
CA ALA A 2 -3.71 -20.02 -4.26
C ALA A 2 -4.08 -19.80 -2.77
N ALA A 3 -3.80 -20.78 -1.90
CA ALA A 3 -4.04 -20.63 -0.46
C ALA A 3 -3.17 -19.52 0.18
N ALA A 4 -1.91 -19.38 -0.21
CA ALA A 4 -1.02 -18.34 0.30
C ALA A 4 -1.43 -16.93 -0.18
N LEU A 5 -1.87 -16.81 -1.43
CA LEU A 5 -2.46 -15.56 -1.95
C LEU A 5 -3.77 -15.19 -1.22
N ALA A 6 -4.62 -16.18 -0.93
CA ALA A 6 -5.83 -15.96 -0.14
C ALA A 6 -5.51 -15.52 1.30
N LEU A 7 -4.49 -16.10 1.93
CA LEU A 7 -4.04 -15.69 3.26
C LEU A 7 -3.42 -14.30 3.25
N ALA A 8 -2.64 -13.94 2.22
CA ALA A 8 -2.15 -12.56 2.03
C ALA A 8 -3.31 -11.57 1.84
N PHE A 9 -4.34 -11.95 1.10
CA PHE A 9 -5.54 -11.15 0.98
C PHE A 9 -6.27 -11.00 2.31
N GLN A 10 -6.38 -12.06 3.11
CA GLN A 10 -7.00 -11.97 4.44
C GLN A 10 -6.19 -11.12 5.41
N SER A 11 -4.85 -11.27 5.42
CA SER A 11 -3.99 -10.49 6.30
C SER A 11 -4.04 -9.01 6.00
N SER A 12 -4.26 -8.61 4.73
CA SER A 12 -4.45 -7.20 4.35
C SER A 12 -5.68 -6.54 4.97
N HIS A 13 -6.60 -7.31 5.55
CA HIS A 13 -7.78 -6.82 6.28
C HIS A 13 -7.58 -6.78 7.80
N LEU A 14 -6.44 -7.26 8.31
CA LEU A 14 -6.11 -7.24 9.74
C LEU A 14 -5.35 -5.96 10.10
N GLN A 15 -5.66 -5.35 11.24
CA GLN A 15 -4.98 -4.12 11.70
C GLN A 15 -3.49 -4.31 11.99
N ASP A 16 -3.09 -5.52 12.41
CA ASP A 16 -1.69 -5.87 12.70
C ASP A 16 -1.13 -6.92 11.72
N GLY A 17 -1.72 -7.05 10.53
CA GLY A 17 -1.41 -8.13 9.58
C GLY A 17 -0.19 -7.93 8.68
N MET A 18 0.63 -6.90 8.91
CA MET A 18 1.73 -6.53 8.01
C MET A 18 2.79 -7.63 7.90
N ALA A 19 3.19 -8.21 9.04
CA ALA A 19 4.22 -9.26 9.08
C ALA A 19 3.74 -10.55 8.39
N GLU A 20 2.49 -10.95 8.64
CA GLU A 20 1.84 -12.10 8.02
C GLU A 20 1.70 -11.89 6.50
N PHE A 21 1.28 -10.69 6.09
CA PHE A 21 1.17 -10.32 4.68
C PHE A 21 2.51 -10.51 3.96
N LEU A 22 3.57 -9.89 4.47
CA LEU A 22 4.91 -9.98 3.87
C LEU A 22 5.43 -11.43 3.86
N THR A 23 5.16 -12.19 4.92
CA THR A 23 5.55 -13.61 5.01
C THR A 23 4.86 -14.45 3.94
N MET A 24 3.56 -14.24 3.72
CA MET A 24 2.81 -14.96 2.69
C MET A 24 3.28 -14.58 1.28
N ILE A 25 3.55 -13.29 1.03
CA ILE A 25 4.10 -12.84 -0.26
C ILE A 25 5.47 -13.46 -0.51
N ARG A 26 6.38 -13.45 0.48
CA ARG A 26 7.69 -14.10 0.37
C ARG A 26 7.55 -15.58 0.04
N GLY A 27 6.64 -16.28 0.71
CA GLY A 27 6.36 -17.69 0.45
C GLY A 27 5.90 -17.94 -1.00
N CYS A 28 5.02 -17.09 -1.53
CA CYS A 28 4.62 -17.16 -2.94
C CYS A 28 5.82 -16.97 -3.89
N ASN A 29 6.67 -15.99 -3.63
CA ASN A 29 7.83 -15.69 -4.48
C ASN A 29 8.92 -16.78 -4.43
N LEU A 30 9.15 -17.40 -3.28
CA LEU A 30 10.03 -18.57 -3.16
C LEU A 30 9.52 -19.76 -3.98
N ILE A 31 8.21 -20.02 -3.97
CA ILE A 31 7.59 -21.08 -4.78
C ILE A 31 7.65 -20.74 -6.27
N ALA A 32 7.37 -19.49 -6.65
CA ALA A 32 7.42 -19.03 -8.03
C ALA A 32 8.82 -19.10 -8.64
N GLY A 33 9.86 -18.86 -7.82
CA GLY A 33 11.26 -18.93 -8.23
C GLY A 33 11.82 -20.36 -8.36
N ASP A 34 11.12 -21.37 -7.84
CA ASP A 34 11.54 -22.77 -7.97
C ASP A 34 11.19 -23.31 -9.37
N ALA A 35 12.21 -23.45 -10.21
CA ALA A 35 12.09 -23.95 -11.57
C ALA A 35 11.47 -25.36 -11.65
N ALA A 36 11.61 -26.19 -10.61
CA ALA A 36 11.00 -27.51 -10.55
C ALA A 36 9.47 -27.45 -10.35
N ALA A 37 8.97 -26.39 -9.71
CA ALA A 37 7.54 -26.16 -9.48
C ALA A 37 6.82 -25.49 -10.68
N MET A 38 7.57 -24.96 -11.65
CA MET A 38 7.09 -24.14 -12.77
C MET A 38 7.26 -24.82 -14.15
N THR A 39 7.15 -26.15 -14.21
CA THR A 39 7.09 -26.88 -15.49
C THR A 39 5.83 -26.50 -16.27
N SER A 40 5.83 -26.66 -17.60
CA SER A 40 4.68 -26.32 -18.46
C SER A 40 3.38 -27.06 -18.11
N ASP A 41 3.53 -28.24 -17.48
CA ASP A 41 2.41 -29.09 -17.04
C ASP A 41 1.91 -28.73 -15.64
N SER A 42 2.60 -27.81 -14.95
CA SER A 42 2.23 -27.34 -13.63
C SER A 42 1.08 -26.34 -13.72
N ALA A 43 0.07 -26.49 -12.85
CA ALA A 43 -0.97 -25.48 -12.64
C ALA A 43 -0.40 -24.10 -12.22
N PHE A 44 0.87 -24.05 -11.81
CA PHE A 44 1.56 -22.82 -11.44
C PHE A 44 2.18 -22.06 -12.63
N HIS A 45 2.29 -22.67 -13.81
CA HIS A 45 2.87 -22.03 -15.01
C HIS A 45 2.11 -20.76 -15.43
N ALA A 46 0.80 -20.69 -15.19
CA ALA A 46 -0.03 -19.52 -15.47
C ALA A 46 0.29 -18.30 -14.59
N PHE A 47 1.02 -18.49 -13.47
CA PHE A 47 1.38 -17.42 -12.52
C PHE A 47 2.78 -16.84 -12.78
N ARG A 48 3.41 -17.13 -13.93
CA ARG A 48 4.71 -16.57 -14.29
C ARG A 48 4.66 -15.04 -14.34
N GLU A 49 5.64 -14.42 -13.69
CA GLU A 49 5.87 -12.97 -13.66
C GLU A 49 5.87 -12.36 -15.08
N ASP A 50 6.45 -13.08 -16.04
CA ASP A 50 6.62 -12.64 -17.43
C ASP A 50 5.28 -12.33 -18.14
N GLY A 51 4.27 -13.19 -17.95
CA GLY A 51 2.96 -13.04 -18.61
C GLY A 51 2.12 -11.92 -17.98
N HIS A 52 2.22 -11.78 -16.65
CA HIS A 52 1.55 -10.69 -15.93
C HIS A 52 2.18 -9.33 -16.28
N LEU A 53 3.51 -9.24 -16.27
CA LEU A 53 4.23 -8.02 -16.61
C LEU A 53 3.97 -7.58 -18.05
N GLN A 54 3.93 -8.52 -19.00
CA GLN A 54 3.60 -8.19 -20.40
C GLN A 54 2.16 -7.66 -20.53
N THR A 55 1.22 -8.23 -19.78
CA THR A 55 -0.17 -7.76 -19.72
C THR A 55 -0.23 -6.33 -19.18
N MET A 56 0.47 -6.06 -18.08
CA MET A 56 0.53 -4.73 -17.47
C MET A 56 1.21 -3.70 -18.37
N ARG A 57 2.29 -4.07 -19.05
CA ARG A 57 2.92 -3.23 -20.08
C ARG A 57 1.93 -2.80 -21.16
N SER A 58 1.15 -3.74 -21.68
CA SER A 58 0.11 -3.44 -22.66
C SER A 58 -0.94 -2.48 -22.09
N ARG A 59 -1.47 -2.76 -20.89
CA ARG A 59 -2.51 -1.93 -20.25
C ARG A 59 -2.03 -0.51 -19.98
N ILE A 60 -0.84 -0.36 -19.41
CA ILE A 60 -0.21 0.94 -19.12
C ILE A 60 0.04 1.73 -20.41
N GLY A 61 0.52 1.08 -21.47
CA GLY A 61 0.80 1.72 -22.75
C GLY A 61 -0.45 2.23 -23.49
N THR A 62 -1.62 1.63 -23.23
CA THR A 62 -2.89 2.03 -23.84
C THR A 62 -3.75 2.95 -22.98
N SER A 63 -3.42 3.14 -21.70
CA SER A 63 -4.23 3.91 -20.74
C SER A 63 -3.87 5.40 -20.75
N GLN A 64 -4.89 6.25 -20.63
CA GLN A 64 -4.72 7.69 -20.38
C GLN A 64 -4.62 8.04 -18.88
N LEU A 65 -4.85 7.05 -17.99
CA LEU A 65 -4.94 7.22 -16.53
C LEU A 65 -3.64 6.84 -15.79
N ASN A 66 -2.51 6.75 -16.50
CA ASN A 66 -1.25 6.26 -15.95
C ASN A 66 -0.35 7.35 -15.33
N CYS A 67 -0.82 8.60 -15.28
CA CYS A 67 -0.06 9.69 -14.70
C CYS A 67 -0.26 9.75 -13.17
N VAL A 68 0.86 9.71 -12.45
CA VAL A 68 0.89 9.95 -11.00
C VAL A 68 1.02 11.46 -10.78
N ASN A 69 0.39 11.98 -9.72
CA ASN A 69 0.48 13.40 -9.39
C ASN A 69 1.94 13.77 -9.08
N ARG A 70 2.46 14.79 -9.76
CA ARG A 70 3.86 15.24 -9.59
C ARG A 70 4.16 15.77 -8.19
N GLU A 71 3.21 16.45 -7.55
CA GLU A 71 3.38 16.94 -6.18
C GLU A 71 3.54 15.77 -5.19
N ASP A 72 2.74 14.71 -5.36
CA ASP A 72 2.86 13.49 -4.53
C ASP A 72 4.23 12.82 -4.74
N LEU A 73 4.74 12.80 -5.98
CA LEU A 73 6.07 12.27 -6.29
C LEU A 73 7.19 13.13 -5.71
N ASP A 74 7.08 14.46 -5.77
CA ASP A 74 8.05 15.38 -5.19
C ASP A 74 8.16 15.18 -3.68
N LEU A 75 7.02 15.06 -2.99
CA LEU A 75 6.98 14.78 -1.55
C LEU A 75 7.57 13.41 -1.21
N ALA A 76 7.24 12.37 -1.99
CA ALA A 76 7.82 11.04 -1.82
C ALA A 76 9.36 11.07 -2.00
N ALA A 77 9.85 11.73 -3.04
CA ALA A 77 11.27 11.85 -3.34
C ALA A 77 12.03 12.67 -2.28
N MET A 78 11.39 13.68 -1.67
CA MET A 78 11.94 14.40 -0.53
C MET A 78 12.03 13.50 0.71
N SER A 79 10.95 12.79 1.05
CA SER A 79 10.93 11.89 2.21
C SER A 79 11.97 10.77 2.10
N LEU A 80 12.10 10.15 0.92
CA LEU A 80 13.10 9.10 0.68
C LEU A 80 14.54 9.62 0.78
N ARG A 81 14.80 10.87 0.38
CA ARG A 81 16.13 11.49 0.53
C ARG A 81 16.53 11.67 1.99
N GLU A 82 15.59 11.92 2.88
CA GLU A 82 15.89 12.02 4.31
C GLU A 82 16.33 10.66 4.89
N ILE A 83 15.74 9.56 4.43
CA ILE A 83 16.09 8.19 4.86
C ILE A 83 17.54 7.84 4.52
N GLU A 84 18.12 8.41 3.46
CA GLU A 84 19.51 8.15 3.06
C GLU A 84 20.52 8.40 4.20
N GLN A 85 20.18 9.30 5.12
CA GLN A 85 20.99 9.68 6.27
C GLN A 85 20.97 8.64 7.41
N LEU A 86 20.06 7.67 7.36
CA LEU A 86 20.01 6.56 8.32
C LEU A 86 21.13 5.55 8.06
N ASN A 87 21.55 4.88 9.12
CA ASN A 87 22.50 3.77 9.00
C ASN A 87 21.77 2.51 8.52
N LEU A 88 21.66 2.37 7.20
CA LEU A 88 21.05 1.22 6.54
C LEU A 88 22.04 0.06 6.43
N SER A 89 21.60 -1.15 6.76
CA SER A 89 22.28 -2.38 6.33
C SER A 89 22.24 -2.54 4.79
N ASP A 90 23.01 -3.47 4.23
CA ASP A 90 23.11 -3.65 2.78
C ASP A 90 21.76 -4.01 2.12
N TRP A 91 20.96 -4.85 2.78
CA TRP A 91 19.64 -5.27 2.29
C TRP A 91 18.58 -4.18 2.47
N GLU A 92 18.63 -3.38 3.55
CA GLU A 92 17.79 -2.19 3.72
C GLU A 92 18.12 -1.13 2.68
N ARG A 93 19.41 -0.91 2.40
CA ARG A 93 19.88 0.01 1.36
C ARG A 93 19.41 -0.44 -0.03
N THR A 94 19.45 -1.73 -0.32
CA THR A 94 18.93 -2.29 -1.56
C THR A 94 17.43 -2.05 -1.69
N TYR A 95 16.66 -2.27 -0.62
CA TYR A 95 15.23 -2.01 -0.61
C TYR A 95 14.91 -0.52 -0.81
N TRP A 96 15.65 0.36 -0.13
CA TRP A 96 15.55 1.80 -0.29
C TRP A 96 15.88 2.29 -1.71
N ASP A 97 16.94 1.77 -2.35
CA ASP A 97 17.29 2.10 -3.75
C ASP A 97 16.12 1.78 -4.71
N ILE A 98 15.46 0.65 -4.49
CA ILE A 98 14.30 0.26 -5.30
C ILE A 98 13.13 1.23 -5.06
N LEU A 99 12.87 1.68 -3.83
CA LEU A 99 11.85 2.70 -3.55
C LEU A 99 12.15 4.01 -4.29
N VAL A 100 13.40 4.49 -4.22
CA VAL A 100 13.84 5.71 -4.91
C VAL A 100 13.64 5.59 -6.41
N ARG A 101 14.13 4.50 -7.01
CA ARG A 101 13.99 4.25 -8.46
C ARG A 101 12.54 4.11 -8.90
N THR A 102 11.68 3.56 -8.04
CA THR A 102 10.25 3.43 -8.31
C THR A 102 9.60 4.81 -8.46
N VAL A 103 9.91 5.73 -7.54
CA VAL A 103 9.43 7.12 -7.57
C VAL A 103 10.02 7.87 -8.76
N ASP A 104 11.32 7.76 -9.01
CA ASP A 104 11.99 8.41 -10.15
C ASP A 104 11.39 7.97 -11.49
N ASN A 105 11.08 6.67 -11.63
CA ASN A 105 10.41 6.16 -12.83
C ASN A 105 8.99 6.69 -12.96
N ALA A 106 8.26 6.91 -11.86
CA ALA A 106 6.85 7.30 -11.90
C ALA A 106 6.60 8.66 -12.57
N TYR A 107 7.61 9.53 -12.66
CA TYR A 107 7.48 10.84 -13.33
C TYR A 107 7.17 10.75 -14.82
N GLU A 108 7.77 9.79 -15.53
CA GLU A 108 7.74 9.73 -17.00
C GLU A 108 7.69 8.31 -17.57
N ARG A 109 7.97 7.30 -16.75
CA ARG A 109 8.21 5.91 -17.14
C ARG A 109 7.33 4.96 -16.33
N PRO A 110 5.99 4.97 -16.54
CA PRO A 110 5.04 4.24 -15.69
C PRO A 110 5.20 2.71 -15.78
N VAL A 111 5.68 2.19 -16.92
CA VAL A 111 5.99 0.75 -17.08
C VAL A 111 7.18 0.36 -16.21
N GLU A 112 8.24 1.16 -16.23
CA GLU A 112 9.44 0.95 -15.43
C GLU A 112 9.11 1.16 -13.95
N SER A 113 8.27 2.13 -13.61
CA SER A 113 7.79 2.37 -12.25
C SER A 113 7.04 1.15 -11.73
N TYR A 114 6.10 0.60 -12.50
CA TYR A 114 5.42 -0.64 -12.16
C TYR A 114 6.41 -1.81 -11.97
N THR A 115 7.33 -2.00 -12.93
CA THR A 115 8.30 -3.11 -12.90
C THR A 115 9.21 -3.00 -11.67
N THR A 116 9.67 -1.80 -11.34
CA THR A 116 10.51 -1.55 -10.15
C THR A 116 9.71 -1.68 -8.86
N PHE A 117 8.46 -1.23 -8.82
CA PHE A 117 7.57 -1.41 -7.68
C PHE A 117 7.32 -2.90 -7.37
N VAL A 118 7.02 -3.72 -8.40
CA VAL A 118 6.85 -5.17 -8.23
C VAL A 118 8.09 -5.83 -7.62
N SER A 119 9.29 -5.33 -7.94
CA SER A 119 10.53 -5.87 -7.37
C SER A 119 10.66 -5.69 -5.85
N LEU A 120 9.92 -4.74 -5.24
CA LEU A 120 9.86 -4.58 -3.77
C LEU A 120 9.21 -5.79 -3.09
N TYR A 121 8.26 -6.44 -3.75
CA TYR A 121 7.67 -7.69 -3.26
C TYR A 121 8.62 -8.89 -3.46
N ASN A 122 9.46 -8.83 -4.49
CA ASN A 122 10.29 -9.97 -4.90
C ASN A 122 11.63 -10.00 -4.16
N ILE A 123 12.25 -8.85 -3.90
CA ILE A 123 13.58 -8.78 -3.28
C ILE A 123 13.68 -9.52 -1.93
N PRO A 124 12.67 -9.52 -1.03
CA PRO A 124 12.76 -10.22 0.25
C PRO A 124 12.82 -11.75 0.14
N SER A 125 12.40 -12.32 -1.00
CA SER A 125 12.56 -13.75 -1.28
C SER A 125 14.02 -14.16 -1.53
N ARG A 126 14.88 -13.20 -1.87
CA ARG A 126 16.31 -13.42 -2.13
C ARG A 126 17.16 -13.31 -0.86
N TRP A 127 16.60 -12.76 0.20
CA TRP A 127 17.27 -12.65 1.50
C TRP A 127 17.27 -13.98 2.24
N THR A 128 18.25 -14.13 3.12
CA THR A 128 18.30 -15.21 4.12
C THR A 128 17.07 -15.19 5.03
N HIS A 129 16.86 -16.25 5.80
CA HIS A 129 15.77 -16.28 6.76
C HIS A 129 15.91 -15.14 7.79
N ASP A 130 17.10 -14.95 8.35
CA ASP A 130 17.37 -13.99 9.42
C ASP A 130 17.22 -12.54 8.95
N GLU A 131 17.71 -12.21 7.74
CA GLU A 131 17.52 -10.88 7.15
C GLU A 131 16.04 -10.56 6.97
N PHE A 132 15.25 -11.52 6.47
CA PHE A 132 13.80 -11.31 6.34
C PHE A 132 13.11 -11.18 7.70
N GLN A 133 13.48 -11.99 8.70
CA GLN A 133 12.93 -11.85 10.05
C GLN A 133 13.25 -10.47 10.63
N ALA A 134 14.48 -9.98 10.44
CA ALA A 134 14.89 -8.64 10.87
C ALA A 134 14.15 -7.52 10.11
N PHE A 135 13.73 -7.74 8.86
CA PHE A 135 12.96 -6.77 8.09
C PHE A 135 11.50 -6.64 8.57
N ILE A 136 10.89 -7.74 9.00
CA ILE A 136 9.50 -7.72 9.51
C ILE A 136 9.42 -7.48 11.02
N ASP A 137 10.55 -7.45 11.73
CA ASP A 137 10.61 -7.21 13.17
C ASP A 137 10.07 -5.79 13.50
N PRO A 138 9.02 -5.66 14.34
CA PRO A 138 8.48 -4.37 14.75
C PRO A 138 9.50 -3.50 15.53
N ASN A 139 10.57 -4.09 16.06
CA ASN A 139 11.62 -3.37 16.78
C ASN A 139 12.72 -2.82 15.86
N ASN A 140 12.81 -3.30 14.61
CA ASN A 140 13.74 -2.73 13.64
C ASN A 140 13.14 -1.43 13.06
N SER A 141 13.49 -0.30 13.67
CA SER A 141 12.95 1.00 13.30
C SER A 141 13.23 1.37 11.84
N VAL A 142 14.41 1.03 11.30
CA VAL A 142 14.78 1.33 9.91
C VAL A 142 13.88 0.56 8.96
N ALA A 143 13.75 -0.76 9.15
CA ALA A 143 12.88 -1.59 8.34
C ALA A 143 11.41 -1.14 8.40
N GLN A 144 10.90 -0.80 9.59
CA GLN A 144 9.54 -0.29 9.75
C GLN A 144 9.33 1.03 8.99
N ILE A 145 10.30 1.95 9.02
CA ILE A 145 10.27 3.20 8.22
C ILE A 145 10.20 2.89 6.73
N LEU A 146 11.01 1.94 6.23
CA LEU A 146 11.00 1.53 4.82
C LEU A 146 9.66 0.90 4.42
N LEU A 147 9.05 0.09 5.29
CA LEU A 147 7.74 -0.53 5.07
C LEU A 147 6.62 0.52 5.02
N ALA A 148 6.65 1.54 5.89
CA ALA A 148 5.70 2.64 5.82
C ALA A 148 5.79 3.40 4.48
N HIS A 149 7.02 3.67 4.00
CA HIS A 149 7.22 4.30 2.69
C HIS A 149 6.75 3.42 1.54
N PHE A 150 7.01 2.12 1.60
CA PHE A 150 6.51 1.18 0.62
C PHE A 150 4.98 1.23 0.50
N ILE A 151 4.26 1.24 1.62
CA ILE A 151 2.79 1.34 1.64
C ILE A 151 2.32 2.70 1.10
N ALA A 152 2.96 3.80 1.49
CA ALA A 152 2.60 5.13 1.02
C ALA A 152 2.87 5.30 -0.49
N ILE A 153 3.99 4.78 -0.99
CA ILE A 153 4.31 4.77 -2.42
C ILE A 153 3.28 3.94 -3.20
N GLN A 154 2.87 2.78 -2.67
CA GLN A 154 1.79 2.00 -3.27
C GLN A 154 0.51 2.83 -3.41
N ALA A 155 0.15 3.63 -2.40
CA ALA A 155 -1.04 4.45 -2.42
C ALA A 155 -0.99 5.51 -3.53
N ILE A 156 0.12 6.26 -3.65
CA ILE A 156 0.27 7.29 -4.69
C ILE A 156 0.38 6.68 -6.11
N LEU A 157 0.88 5.45 -6.22
CA LEU A 157 0.95 4.71 -7.50
C LEU A 157 -0.37 4.07 -7.94
N THR A 158 -1.48 4.27 -7.20
CA THR A 158 -2.81 3.76 -7.56
C THR A 158 -3.22 4.00 -9.03
N PRO A 159 -2.97 5.15 -9.67
CA PRO A 159 -3.27 5.34 -11.10
C PRO A 159 -2.66 4.26 -12.02
N ILE A 160 -1.48 3.74 -11.66
CA ILE A 160 -0.80 2.67 -12.38
C ILE A 160 -1.32 1.30 -11.90
N LEU A 161 -1.36 1.08 -10.58
CA LEU A 161 -1.69 -0.23 -9.99
C LEU A 161 -3.15 -0.63 -10.20
N TYR A 162 -4.07 0.33 -10.33
CA TYR A 162 -5.48 0.07 -10.63
C TYR A 162 -5.66 -0.68 -11.95
N LEU A 163 -4.70 -0.56 -12.88
CA LEU A 163 -4.73 -1.28 -14.15
C LEU A 163 -4.62 -2.80 -13.99
N GLU A 164 -4.16 -3.31 -12.84
CA GLU A 164 -4.20 -4.75 -12.53
C GLU A 164 -5.64 -5.26 -12.43
N ARG A 165 -6.57 -4.41 -11.95
CA ARG A 165 -7.98 -4.75 -11.72
C ARG A 165 -8.85 -4.66 -12.97
N VAL A 166 -8.31 -4.26 -14.13
CA VAL A 166 -9.10 -4.17 -15.37
C VAL A 166 -9.66 -5.55 -15.71
N GLY A 167 -11.00 -5.65 -15.73
CA GLY A 167 -11.75 -6.88 -15.96
C GLY A 167 -12.08 -7.70 -14.71
N PHE A 168 -11.70 -7.24 -13.51
CA PHE A 168 -12.06 -7.87 -12.24
C PHE A 168 -13.44 -7.38 -11.78
N GLN A 169 -14.34 -8.31 -11.46
CA GLN A 169 -15.69 -8.02 -10.94
C GLN A 169 -15.88 -8.52 -9.49
N GLY A 170 -14.81 -8.47 -8.68
CA GLY A 170 -14.90 -8.82 -7.26
C GLY A 170 -15.43 -7.69 -6.40
N VAL A 171 -15.67 -8.01 -5.12
CA VAL A 171 -16.07 -7.03 -4.10
C VAL A 171 -14.88 -6.15 -3.73
N ASP A 172 -15.05 -4.83 -3.81
CA ASP A 172 -14.09 -3.86 -3.25
C ASP A 172 -14.21 -3.88 -1.72
N ALA A 173 -13.52 -4.82 -1.09
CA ALA A 173 -13.42 -4.89 0.37
C ALA A 173 -12.40 -3.83 0.86
N PRO A 174 -12.76 -3.01 1.86
CA PRO A 174 -11.82 -2.09 2.50
C PRO A 174 -10.65 -2.86 3.12
N THR A 175 -9.42 -2.50 2.75
CA THR A 175 -8.21 -3.09 3.33
C THR A 175 -7.70 -2.26 4.52
N ALA A 176 -7.00 -2.90 5.45
CA ALA A 176 -6.36 -2.27 6.59
C ALA A 176 -4.93 -1.77 6.29
N ILE A 177 -4.40 -2.00 5.08
CA ILE A 177 -3.00 -1.74 4.72
C ILE A 177 -2.54 -0.32 5.09
N LEU A 178 -3.33 0.72 4.78
CA LEU A 178 -2.97 2.10 5.10
C LEU A 178 -2.92 2.36 6.61
N SER A 179 -3.72 1.64 7.40
CA SER A 179 -3.73 1.78 8.86
C SER A 179 -2.45 1.24 9.52
N TRP A 180 -1.71 0.36 8.84
CA TRP A 180 -0.43 -0.16 9.34
C TRP A 180 0.61 0.95 9.51
N ILE A 181 0.54 2.01 8.72
CA ILE A 181 1.43 3.17 8.83
C ILE A 181 1.28 3.84 10.21
N ASP A 182 0.07 3.93 10.75
CA ASP A 182 -0.13 4.47 12.10
C ASP A 182 0.45 3.55 13.18
N GLY A 183 0.41 2.22 12.97
CA GLY A 183 1.10 1.25 13.82
C GLY A 183 2.61 1.46 13.83
N VAL A 184 3.22 1.57 12.64
CA VAL A 184 4.64 1.90 12.47
C VAL A 184 5.01 3.19 13.19
N TYR A 185 4.25 4.27 12.96
CA TYR A 185 4.52 5.58 13.57
C TYR A 185 4.55 5.52 15.11
N ARG A 186 3.65 4.74 15.72
CA ARG A 186 3.58 4.57 17.18
C ARG A 186 4.78 3.80 17.71
N ASN A 187 5.21 2.76 16.99
CA ASN A 187 6.28 1.86 17.41
C ASN A 187 7.69 2.44 17.20
N VAL A 188 7.89 3.25 16.17
CA VAL A 188 9.17 3.90 15.89
C VAL A 188 9.52 4.90 17.01
N PRO A 189 10.79 4.92 17.49
CA PRO A 189 11.26 5.86 18.51
C PRO A 189 10.96 7.32 18.15
N PRO A 190 10.61 8.19 19.12
CA PRO A 190 10.19 9.57 18.84
C PRO A 190 11.15 10.38 17.96
N HIS A 191 12.46 10.16 18.09
CA HIS A 191 13.49 10.86 17.34
C HIS A 191 13.63 10.41 15.86
N LEU A 192 12.94 9.35 15.46
CA LEU A 192 12.89 8.84 14.09
C LEU A 192 11.51 9.04 13.44
N ARG A 193 10.52 9.58 14.17
CA ARG A 193 9.15 9.69 13.67
C ARG A 193 8.98 10.65 12.51
N HIS A 194 9.88 11.64 12.36
CA HIS A 194 9.84 12.56 11.22
C HIS A 194 10.00 11.81 9.89
N TYR A 195 10.78 10.72 9.85
CA TYR A 195 10.86 9.86 8.68
C TYR A 195 9.54 9.17 8.33
N VAL A 196 8.59 9.04 9.27
CA VAL A 196 7.28 8.38 9.02
C VAL A 196 6.16 9.41 8.81
N GLU A 197 6.46 10.71 8.89
CA GLU A 197 5.44 11.75 8.82
C GLU A 197 4.79 11.85 7.43
N TRP A 198 5.59 11.80 6.36
CA TRP A 198 5.04 11.77 5.00
C TRP A 198 4.17 10.54 4.74
N PRO A 199 4.62 9.29 5.02
CA PRO A 199 3.75 8.12 4.88
C PRO A 199 2.43 8.26 5.64
N ARG A 200 2.48 8.83 6.85
CA ARG A 200 1.30 9.04 7.69
C ARG A 200 0.36 10.11 7.15
N GLN A 201 0.87 11.12 6.47
CA GLN A 201 0.02 12.05 5.74
C GLN A 201 -0.67 11.30 4.59
N VAL A 202 0.08 10.50 3.83
CA VAL A 202 -0.48 9.68 2.73
C VAL A 202 -1.64 8.80 3.20
N SER A 203 -1.50 8.12 4.35
CA SER A 203 -2.54 7.21 4.87
C SER A 203 -3.84 7.91 5.28
N ARG A 204 -3.81 9.22 5.49
CA ARG A 204 -4.97 10.03 5.90
C ARG A 204 -5.75 10.62 4.74
N TYR A 205 -5.22 10.57 3.51
CA TYR A 205 -5.95 11.10 2.37
C TYR A 205 -7.10 10.16 1.96
N PRO A 206 -8.30 10.69 1.67
CA PRO A 206 -9.35 9.89 1.08
C PRO A 206 -8.90 9.35 -0.29
N PHE A 207 -9.18 8.07 -0.55
CA PHE A 207 -8.91 7.37 -1.81
C PHE A 207 -9.29 8.16 -3.09
N MET A 208 -10.25 9.09 -2.97
CA MET A 208 -10.79 9.92 -4.04
C MET A 208 -9.78 10.80 -4.79
N ARG A 209 -8.61 11.15 -4.21
CA ARG A 209 -7.62 11.99 -4.92
C ARG A 209 -6.66 11.19 -5.80
N PHE A 210 -6.55 9.87 -5.58
CA PHE A 210 -5.66 8.98 -6.34
C PHE A 210 -6.29 8.39 -7.61
N LEU A 211 -7.59 8.61 -7.80
CA LEU A 211 -8.26 8.49 -9.09
C LEU A 211 -8.13 9.86 -9.76
N GLY A 212 -7.04 10.07 -10.48
CA GLY A 212 -6.72 11.36 -11.12
C GLY A 212 -7.98 12.04 -11.68
N GLN A 213 -8.22 13.27 -11.22
CA GLN A 213 -9.35 14.16 -11.54
C GLN A 213 -10.01 13.87 -12.91
N LYS A 214 -10.92 12.89 -12.97
CA LYS A 214 -11.87 12.63 -14.07
C LYS A 214 -12.85 11.49 -13.75
N GLN A 215 -13.60 11.62 -12.66
CA GLN A 215 -15.02 11.26 -12.56
C GLN A 215 -15.46 11.45 -11.09
N VAL A 216 -15.78 12.69 -10.72
CA VAL A 216 -16.76 12.91 -9.66
C VAL A 216 -18.06 13.10 -10.41
N ASP A 217 -18.77 12.01 -10.65
CA ASP A 217 -20.18 12.09 -11.06
C ASP A 217 -21.00 10.87 -10.60
N TYR A 218 -20.48 9.99 -9.74
CA TYR A 218 -21.28 8.84 -9.26
C TYR A 218 -20.84 8.23 -7.92
N PHE A 219 -20.43 9.03 -6.94
CA PHE A 219 -20.40 8.57 -5.56
C PHE A 219 -21.03 9.63 -4.65
N ASP A 220 -22.22 9.27 -4.17
CA ASP A 220 -23.13 9.96 -3.25
C ASP A 220 -22.53 11.05 -2.36
N GLU A 221 -23.03 12.28 -2.52
CA GLU A 221 -22.91 13.37 -1.54
C GLU A 221 -23.44 12.95 -0.14
N ASP A 222 -24.27 11.90 -0.07
CA ASP A 222 -24.85 11.39 1.17
C ASP A 222 -23.82 10.78 2.13
N LEU A 223 -22.71 10.21 1.62
CA LEU A 223 -21.68 9.62 2.50
C LEU A 223 -20.82 10.69 3.19
N LEU A 224 -20.60 11.82 2.51
CA LEU A 224 -19.88 12.97 3.08
C LEU A 224 -20.72 13.69 4.15
N LEU A 225 -22.05 13.76 3.95
CA LEU A 225 -22.97 14.33 4.93
C LEU A 225 -23.12 13.44 6.18
N ALA A 226 -23.07 12.12 6.04
CA ALA A 226 -23.13 11.21 7.19
C ALA A 226 -21.91 11.35 8.11
N VAL A 227 -20.70 11.54 7.55
CA VAL A 227 -19.47 11.74 8.34
C VAL A 227 -19.48 13.11 9.04
N TYR A 228 -20.04 14.15 8.40
CA TYR A 228 -20.11 15.49 8.99
C TYR A 228 -21.14 15.59 10.14
N ASN A 229 -22.27 14.88 10.02
CA ASN A 229 -23.33 14.90 11.04
C ASN A 229 -23.07 13.99 12.25
N SER A 230 -22.00 13.19 12.22
CA SER A 230 -21.64 12.27 13.32
C SER A 230 -20.79 12.92 14.42
N GLY A 231 -20.41 14.21 14.26
CA GLY A 231 -19.39 14.88 15.07
C GLY A 231 -19.88 15.76 16.22
N ASP A 232 -21.19 15.81 16.51
CA ASP A 232 -21.73 16.70 17.57
C ASP A 232 -22.56 15.90 18.58
N VAL A 233 -21.88 15.31 19.57
CA VAL A 233 -22.51 14.86 20.82
C VAL A 233 -22.08 15.82 21.91
N GLY A 234 -22.85 16.91 22.04
CA GLY A 234 -22.82 17.83 23.17
C GLY A 234 -23.88 17.47 24.19
N ILE A 235 -23.41 17.21 25.41
CA ILE A 235 -24.17 16.92 26.63
C ILE A 235 -24.98 18.15 27.07
N ASP A 236 -26.23 17.93 27.50
CA ASP A 236 -27.00 18.59 28.58
C ASP A 236 -28.47 18.19 28.38
N GLY A 237 -29.32 17.80 29.33
CA GLY A 237 -29.34 17.82 30.78
C GLY A 237 -30.83 17.59 31.14
N GLU A 238 -31.09 16.73 32.13
CA GLU A 238 -32.43 16.30 32.55
C GLU A 238 -33.34 17.46 33.01
N GLY A 239 -34.66 17.33 32.79
CA GLY A 239 -35.65 17.98 33.66
C GLY A 239 -37.01 18.30 33.05
N GLY A 240 -38.02 17.46 33.34
CA GLY A 240 -39.41 17.90 33.53
C GLY A 240 -40.44 17.49 32.46
N SER A 241 -41.33 16.60 32.86
CA SER A 241 -42.67 16.36 32.29
C SER A 241 -43.69 16.62 33.41
N PRO A 242 -45.02 16.60 33.19
CA PRO A 242 -45.87 17.09 32.08
C PRO A 242 -46.98 18.05 32.62
N ASP A 243 -47.75 18.72 31.74
CA ASP A 243 -49.24 18.73 31.75
C ASP A 243 -49.90 19.88 30.95
N GLN A 244 -51.02 19.51 30.31
CA GLN A 244 -52.23 20.32 30.00
C GLN A 244 -52.14 21.38 28.88
N HIS A 245 -53.12 21.60 27.98
CA HIS A 245 -54.56 21.30 27.98
C HIS A 245 -55.13 21.37 26.54
N LEU A 246 -56.13 20.53 26.27
CA LEU A 246 -57.26 20.66 25.33
C LEU A 246 -57.40 21.96 24.49
N SER A 247 -57.61 21.78 23.18
CA SER A 247 -58.84 22.16 22.44
C SER A 247 -58.83 21.53 21.05
#